data_AF-A0A838WM33-F1
#
_entry.id   AF-A0A838WM33-F1
#
_cell.length_a   1.000
_cell.length_b   1.000
_cell.length_c   1.000
_cell.angle_alpha   90.00
_cell.angle_beta   90.00
_cell.angle_gamma   90.00
#
_symmetry.space_group_name_H-M   'P 1'
#
loop_
_entity.id
_entity.type
_entity.pdbx_description
1 polymer ?
#
loop_
_entity_poly.entity_id
_entity_poly.type
_entity_poly.pdbx_seq_one_letter_code
_entity_poly.pdbx_strand_id
1 'polypeptide(L)' 'MCSNCGQHRHKMPLKNRVYVCPECGHIEDRDLNAAKNIERWFEGIFIPSRSDLA' A
#
# COMPACT_ATOMS: atom_id res chain seq x y z
N MET A 1 -1.59 -6.32 2.60
CA MET A 1 -2.33 -5.34 3.43
C MET A 1 -3.41 -4.68 2.59
N CYS A 2 -4.58 -4.42 3.18
CA CYS A 2 -5.65 -3.62 2.58
C CYS A 2 -5.41 -2.13 2.86
N SER A 3 -5.36 -1.30 1.83
CA SER A 3 -5.24 0.15 1.98
C SER A 3 -6.49 0.78 2.63
N ASN A 4 -7.64 0.10 2.63
CA ASN A 4 -8.86 0.61 3.24
C ASN A 4 -8.95 0.29 4.75
N CYS A 5 -8.78 -0.98 5.14
CA CYS A 5 -9.01 -1.43 6.52
C CYS A 5 -7.75 -1.86 7.28
N GLY A 6 -6.56 -1.81 6.66
CA GLY A 6 -5.29 -2.19 7.29
C GLY A 6 -5.07 -3.69 7.46
N GLN A 7 -6.09 -4.53 7.28
CA GLN A 7 -5.96 -5.97 7.49
C GLN A 7 -4.99 -6.62 6.51
N HIS A 8 -4.23 -7.59 7.02
CA HIS A 8 -3.28 -8.33 6.20
C HIS A 8 -4.01 -9.42 5.41
N ARG A 9 -3.59 -9.65 4.16
CA ARG A 9 -4.09 -10.73 3.31
C ARG A 9 -2.94 -11.69 3.03
N HIS A 10 -3.24 -12.98 2.86
CA HIS A 10 -2.29 -13.97 2.35
C HIS A 10 -1.76 -13.61 0.94
N LYS A 11 -0.64 -14.24 0.54
CA LYS A 11 0.02 -14.01 -0.76
C LYS A 11 -0.99 -14.12 -1.91
N MET A 12 -0.99 -13.10 -2.77
CA MET A 12 -1.81 -13.02 -3.96
C MET A 12 -0.93 -13.21 -5.20
N PRO A 13 -1.31 -14.05 -6.18
CA PRO A 13 -0.52 -14.25 -7.40
C PRO A 13 -0.31 -12.96 -8.20
N LEU A 14 0.89 -12.78 -8.76
CA LEU A 14 1.24 -11.57 -9.54
C LEU A 14 0.45 -11.43 -10.86
N LYS A 15 -0.15 -12.50 -11.35
CA LYS A 15 -1.05 -12.44 -12.52
C LYS A 15 -2.41 -11.79 -12.20
N ASN A 16 -2.81 -11.79 -10.92
CA ASN A 16 -4.10 -11.21 -10.52
C ASN A 16 -3.91 -9.70 -10.33
N ARG A 17 -4.54 -8.89 -11.18
CA ARG A 17 -4.44 -7.42 -11.14
C ARG A 17 -5.46 -6.76 -10.23
N VAL A 18 -6.56 -7.43 -9.91
CA VAL A 18 -7.62 -6.89 -9.04
C VAL A 18 -7.42 -7.39 -7.61
N TYR A 19 -7.13 -6.46 -6.70
CA TYR A 19 -7.14 -6.70 -5.27
C TYR A 19 -8.58 -6.68 -4.76
N VAL A 20 -8.94 -7.70 -3.97
CA VAL A 20 -10.20 -7.77 -3.23
C VAL A 20 -9.85 -8.07 -1.78
N CYS A 21 -10.31 -7.23 -0.86
CA CYS A 21 -10.13 -7.44 0.57
C CYS A 21 -11.17 -8.45 1.08
N PRO A 22 -10.76 -9.58 1.70
CA PRO A 22 -11.70 -10.53 2.27
C PRO A 22 -12.43 -9.99 3.51
N GLU A 23 -11.84 -8.99 4.19
CA GLU A 23 -12.36 -8.47 5.47
C GLU A 23 -13.39 -7.34 5.28
N CYS A 24 -13.16 -6.43 4.33
CA CYS A 24 -14.01 -5.25 4.14
C CYS A 24 -14.62 -5.13 2.74
N GLY A 25 -14.36 -6.08 1.84
CA GLY A 25 -14.89 -6.08 0.48
C GLY A 25 -14.31 -5.00 -0.44
N HIS A 26 -13.29 -4.23 -0.01
CA HIS A 26 -12.65 -3.21 -0.85
C HIS A 26 -12.05 -3.83 -2.12
N ILE A 27 -12.31 -3.19 -3.26
CA ILE A 27 -11.87 -3.62 -4.59
C ILE A 27 -11.07 -2.49 -5.24
N GLU A 28 -9.85 -2.79 -5.68
CA GLU A 28 -8.97 -1.83 -6.36
C GLU A 28 -7.96 -2.59 -7.24
N ASP A 29 -7.23 -1.88 -8.11
CA ASP A 29 -6.02 -2.44 -8.71
C ASP A 29 -4.99 -2.79 -7.61
N ARG A 30 -4.34 -3.94 -7.76
CA ARG A 30 -3.40 -4.46 -6.77
C ARG A 30 -2.20 -3.54 -6.58
N ASP A 31 -1.66 -3.00 -7.67
CA ASP A 31 -0.46 -2.17 -7.64
C ASP A 31 -0.80 -0.81 -7.02
N LEU A 32 -2.01 -0.28 -7.28
CA LEU A 32 -2.52 0.91 -6.60
C LEU A 32 -2.76 0.69 -5.09
N ASN A 33 -3.37 -0.43 -4.69
CA ASN A 33 -3.51 -0.78 -3.27
C ASN A 33 -2.13 -0.90 -2.58
N ALA A 34 -1.12 -1.45 -3.26
CA ALA A 34 0.24 -1.53 -2.74
C ALA A 34 0.89 -0.14 -2.62
N ALA A 35 0.76 0.72 -3.63
CA ALA A 35 1.31 2.08 -3.63
C ALA A 35 0.79 2.91 -2.44
N LYS A 36 -0.52 2.85 -2.15
CA LYS A 36 -1.11 3.52 -0.98
C LYS A 36 -0.56 2.99 0.34
N ASN A 37 -0.30 1.69 0.45
CA ASN A 37 0.33 1.14 1.65
C ASN A 37 1.76 1.66 1.80
N ILE A 38 2.52 1.74 0.71
CA ILE A 38 3.89 2.27 0.72
C ILE A 38 3.89 3.76 1.09
N GLU A 39 3.01 4.56 0.52
CA GLU A 39 2.85 5.99 0.86
C GLU A 39 2.62 6.18 2.36
N ARG A 40 1.69 5.40 2.95
CA ARG A 40 1.43 5.44 4.40
C ARG A 40 2.59 4.97 5.25
N TRP A 41 3.46 4.09 4.76
CA TRP A 41 4.67 3.68 5.50
C TRP A 41 5.67 4.83 5.69
N PHE A 42 5.60 5.87 4.87
CA PHE A 42 6.42 7.06 5.03
C PHE A 42 5.81 8.09 5.99
N GLU A 43 4.59 7.88 6.51
CA GLU A 43 4.03 8.73 7.55
C GLU A 43 4.91 8.66 8.81
N GLY A 44 5.50 9.81 9.19
CA GLY A 44 6.40 9.92 10.33
C GLY A 44 7.88 9.65 10.03
N ILE A 45 8.24 9.37 8.77
CA ILE A 45 9.65 9.32 8.35
C ILE A 45 10.06 10.74 7.91
N PHE A 46 11.04 11.33 8.60
CA PHE A 46 11.70 12.55 8.13
C PHE A 46 12.53 12.20 6.89
N ILE A 47 12.02 12.57 5.72
CA ILE A 47 12.79 12.52 4.47
C ILE A 47 13.49 13.88 4.36
N PRO A 48 14.80 13.99 4.63
CA PRO A 48 15.51 15.24 4.45
C PRO A 48 15.38 15.66 2.98
N SER A 49 15.14 16.96 2.76
CA SER A 49 15.11 17.48 1.41
C SER A 49 16.52 17.40 0.83
N ARG A 50 16.63 17.19 -0.48
CA ARG A 50 17.93 17.05 -1.16
C ARG A 50 18.85 18.27 -1.00
N SER A 51 18.28 19.42 -0.60
CA SER A 51 18.93 20.68 -0.25
C SER A 51 19.61 20.69 1.12
N ASP A 52 19.33 19.72 1.99
CA ASP A 52 19.89 19.65 3.36
C ASP A 52 21.23 18.89 3.44
N LEU A 53 21.78 18.50 2.29
CA LEU A 53 23.05 17.76 2.15
C LEU A 53 24.22 18.63 1.63
N ALA A 54 24.07 19.96 1.67
CA ALA A 54 25.10 20.93 1.29
C ALA A 54 25.91 21.42 2.49
#